data_AF-A0A9P6WBA3-F1
#
_entry.id   AF-A0A9P6WBA3-F1
#
_cell.length_a   1.000
_cell.length_b   1.000
_cell.length_c   1.000
_cell.angle_alpha   90.00
_cell.angle_beta   90.00
_cell.angle_gamma   90.00
#
_symmetry.space_group_name_H-M   'P 1'
#
loop_
_entity.id
_entity.type
_entity.pdbx_description
1 polymer ?
#
loop_
_entity_poly.entity_id
_entity_poly.type
_entity_poly.pdbx_seq_one_letter_code
_entity_poly.pdbx_strand_id
1 'polypeptide(L)'
;MFWNYLISLFCINYILLTYGHVIPNNNDDTIIEKQSLQQIYKLNSIPKDQFITEGSTILDEGRIILTPKSNSKGSLWLKSPLSIETGSFSLEWTFRSFNYRGFSSGGLSFWLLNDQTITDKSLFYGPAKFNGLQILVDNSGQFGEAVRGQLNDGSQTFNKDSMNSNSFGSCLIGYQQTSVPSTLRITYDINDDNLLKVQIDNQICFQTRKIKLMDSQSKKFSIGVTADNGQDNTESFEILKFVAYGSANQASKLPNIKSMPQPHLVTQMVDSKTGKTQTIDKKKFDAEKNNEFSNYDLFHKLNKLESDILVNDIRPLDQRLDSIIKTQEGLMKFMTHFVNTMNNKESKNDDPITRDKKEFKDFLSINNKLETLLEEQERIRENNKKFGQIGSNDTHVDDVISNLKMILIPVGFILCIMIYFTFSTQQYIKKQKYL
;
A
#
# COMPACT_ATOMS: atom_id res chain seq x y z
N MET A 1 -47.13 -23.97 -11.20
CA MET A 1 -46.01 -24.31 -12.11
C MET A 1 -45.14 -23.11 -12.51
N PHE A 2 -45.61 -21.86 -12.46
CA PHE A 2 -44.80 -20.68 -12.82
C PHE A 2 -43.73 -20.30 -11.77
N TRP A 3 -43.97 -20.63 -10.49
CA TRP A 3 -43.10 -20.23 -9.38
C TRP A 3 -41.80 -21.07 -9.28
N ASN A 4 -41.82 -22.32 -9.73
CA ASN A 4 -40.63 -23.18 -9.73
C ASN A 4 -39.61 -22.81 -10.82
N TYR A 5 -40.07 -22.17 -11.90
CA TYR A 5 -39.18 -21.70 -12.96
C TYR A 5 -38.44 -20.41 -12.59
N LEU A 6 -39.04 -19.55 -11.76
CA LEU A 6 -38.41 -18.31 -11.33
C LEU A 6 -37.26 -18.56 -10.34
N ILE A 7 -37.41 -19.58 -9.48
CA ILE A 7 -36.41 -19.98 -8.49
C ILE A 7 -35.22 -20.67 -9.18
N SER A 8 -35.45 -21.47 -10.23
CA SER A 8 -34.34 -22.09 -10.96
C SER A 8 -33.52 -21.08 -11.77
N LEU A 9 -34.14 -20.02 -12.29
CA LEU A 9 -33.43 -18.95 -13.01
C LEU A 9 -32.53 -18.12 -12.07
N PHE A 10 -32.95 -17.91 -10.83
CA PHE A 10 -32.15 -17.21 -9.82
C PHE A 10 -30.96 -18.04 -9.34
N CYS A 11 -31.09 -19.38 -9.26
CA CYS A 11 -29.98 -20.26 -8.91
C CYS A 11 -28.93 -20.38 -10.02
N ILE A 12 -29.31 -20.30 -11.30
CA ILE A 12 -28.35 -20.38 -12.41
C ILE A 12 -27.52 -19.09 -12.54
N ASN A 13 -28.10 -17.92 -12.25
CA ASN A 13 -27.35 -16.65 -12.26
C ASN A 13 -26.40 -16.46 -11.06
N TYR A 14 -26.58 -17.21 -9.97
CA TYR A 14 -25.64 -17.18 -8.84
C TYR A 14 -24.40 -18.05 -9.07
N ILE A 15 -24.47 -19.03 -9.99
CA ILE A 15 -23.35 -19.92 -10.31
C ILE A 15 -22.39 -19.29 -11.36
N LEU A 16 -22.83 -18.25 -12.08
CA LEU A 16 -21.99 -17.55 -13.07
C LEU A 16 -21.28 -16.29 -12.54
N LEU A 17 -21.49 -15.92 -11.27
CA LEU A 17 -20.79 -14.79 -10.61
C LEU A 17 -19.69 -15.24 -9.62
N THR A 18 -19.39 -16.53 -9.55
CA THR A 18 -18.24 -17.07 -8.78
C THR A 18 -17.03 -17.41 -9.63
N TYR A 19 -16.93 -16.87 -10.84
CA TYR A 19 -15.61 -16.67 -11.44
C TYR A 19 -15.01 -15.42 -10.81
N GLY A 20 -14.57 -15.56 -9.55
CA GLY A 20 -13.56 -14.65 -9.03
C GLY A 20 -12.46 -14.57 -10.08
N HIS A 21 -12.07 -13.36 -10.45
CA HIS A 21 -10.87 -13.15 -11.25
C HIS A 21 -9.75 -13.93 -10.58
N VAL A 22 -9.39 -15.08 -11.17
CA VAL A 22 -8.13 -15.74 -10.90
C VAL A 22 -7.12 -14.74 -11.45
N ILE A 23 -6.55 -13.94 -10.55
CA ILE A 23 -5.31 -13.22 -10.81
C ILE A 23 -4.38 -14.31 -11.35
N PRO A 24 -3.90 -14.20 -12.60
CA PRO A 24 -3.04 -15.20 -13.17
C PRO A 24 -1.81 -15.29 -12.27
N ASN A 25 -1.67 -16.44 -11.59
CA ASN A 25 -0.52 -16.76 -10.77
C ASN A 25 0.65 -17.10 -11.70
N ASN A 26 1.07 -16.14 -12.51
CA ASN A 26 2.41 -16.16 -13.08
C ASN A 26 3.33 -15.85 -11.90
N ASN A 27 3.70 -16.90 -11.16
CA ASN A 27 4.74 -16.86 -10.15
C ASN A 27 6.08 -16.57 -10.84
N ASP A 28 6.31 -15.31 -11.20
CA ASP A 28 7.62 -14.76 -11.54
C ASP A 28 8.48 -14.51 -10.27
N ASP A 29 7.91 -14.79 -9.09
CA ASP A 29 8.57 -14.73 -7.79
C ASP A 29 9.44 -15.99 -7.61
N THR A 30 10.62 -15.97 -8.23
CA THR A 30 11.62 -17.04 -8.11
C THR A 30 12.26 -16.99 -6.73
N ILE A 31 11.75 -17.80 -5.81
CA ILE A 31 12.33 -17.97 -4.48
C ILE A 31 13.69 -18.67 -4.60
N ILE A 32 14.70 -18.12 -3.93
CA ILE A 32 16.02 -18.72 -3.83
C ILE A 32 16.01 -19.64 -2.62
N GLU A 33 15.51 -20.87 -2.81
CA GLU A 33 15.27 -21.83 -1.72
C GLU A 33 16.51 -22.11 -0.87
N LYS A 34 17.68 -22.27 -1.52
CA LYS A 34 18.96 -22.58 -0.84
C LYS A 34 19.44 -21.49 0.12
N GLN A 35 18.90 -20.27 0.00
CA GLN A 35 19.25 -19.11 0.81
C GLN A 35 18.03 -18.56 1.56
N SER A 36 16.99 -19.38 1.76
CA SER A 36 15.75 -19.02 2.46
C SER A 36 15.50 -19.95 3.66
N LEU A 37 14.92 -19.42 4.74
CA LEU A 37 14.40 -20.16 5.90
C LEU A 37 12.88 -20.02 6.01
N GLN A 38 12.14 -20.88 5.31
CA GLN A 38 10.68 -20.80 5.29
C GLN A 38 9.99 -21.52 6.46
N GLN A 39 10.52 -22.67 6.87
CA GLN A 39 9.85 -23.61 7.78
C GLN A 39 10.69 -23.88 9.02
N ILE A 40 11.07 -22.82 9.74
CA ILE A 40 11.92 -22.94 10.94
C ILE A 40 11.29 -23.84 12.01
N TYR A 41 9.96 -23.89 12.09
CA TYR A 41 9.21 -24.78 12.99
C TYR A 41 9.40 -26.28 12.77
N LYS A 42 9.93 -26.70 11.60
CA LYS A 42 10.26 -28.10 11.33
C LYS A 42 11.73 -28.44 11.59
N LEU A 43 12.55 -27.43 11.88
CA LEU A 43 13.99 -27.61 12.07
C LEU A 43 14.27 -28.08 13.50
N ASN A 44 15.10 -29.11 13.62
CA ASN A 44 15.66 -29.54 14.92
C ASN A 44 16.95 -28.79 15.25
N SER A 45 17.64 -28.25 14.25
CA SER A 45 18.86 -27.45 14.40
C SER A 45 19.00 -26.48 13.22
N ILE A 46 19.79 -25.42 13.40
CA ILE A 46 20.04 -24.41 12.37
C ILE A 46 20.96 -25.03 11.28
N PRO A 47 20.58 -25.00 9.99
CA PRO A 47 21.39 -25.57 8.91
C PRO A 47 22.76 -24.88 8.76
N LYS A 48 23.82 -25.52 9.26
CA LYS A 48 25.21 -24.98 9.28
C LYS A 48 25.88 -24.93 7.89
N ASP A 49 25.27 -25.60 6.92
CA ASP A 49 25.65 -25.56 5.51
C ASP A 49 25.16 -24.26 4.84
N GLN A 50 24.06 -23.67 5.30
CA GLN A 50 23.44 -22.48 4.72
C GLN A 50 23.64 -21.23 5.57
N PHE A 51 23.66 -21.36 6.90
CA PHE A 51 23.71 -20.25 7.83
C PHE A 51 24.87 -20.37 8.82
N ILE A 52 25.42 -19.22 9.20
CA ILE A 52 26.41 -19.05 10.25
C ILE A 52 25.74 -18.30 11.40
N THR A 53 25.81 -18.87 12.59
CA THR A 53 25.30 -18.26 13.82
C THR A 53 26.44 -18.00 14.78
N GLU A 54 26.46 -16.83 15.41
CA GLU A 54 27.45 -16.49 16.42
C GLU A 54 26.79 -15.83 17.64
N GLY A 55 27.56 -15.72 18.72
CA GLY A 55 27.08 -15.14 19.98
C GLY A 55 26.17 -16.11 20.72
N SER A 56 25.08 -15.59 21.26
CA SER A 56 24.11 -16.34 22.07
C SER A 56 22.92 -16.88 21.26
N THR A 57 23.00 -16.86 19.93
CA THR A 57 21.91 -17.32 19.05
C THR A 57 21.58 -18.79 19.30
N ILE A 58 20.31 -19.09 19.53
CA ILE A 58 19.79 -20.46 19.70
C ILE A 58 18.56 -20.70 18.81
N LEU A 59 18.31 -21.96 18.47
CA LEU A 59 17.02 -22.39 17.93
C LEU A 59 16.21 -22.97 19.08
N ASP A 60 15.01 -22.44 19.28
CA ASP A 60 14.10 -22.89 20.32
C ASP A 60 12.67 -22.89 19.77
N GLU A 61 11.93 -23.98 19.98
CA GLU A 61 10.50 -24.10 19.63
C GLU A 61 10.10 -23.49 18.27
N GLY A 62 10.89 -23.77 17.22
CA GLY A 62 10.58 -23.35 15.86
C GLY A 62 10.88 -21.89 15.50
N ARG A 63 11.70 -21.21 16.30
CA ARG A 63 12.17 -19.84 16.08
C ARG A 63 13.65 -19.71 16.45
N ILE A 64 14.36 -18.83 15.76
CA ILE A 64 15.74 -18.51 16.08
C ILE A 64 15.74 -17.31 17.02
N ILE A 65 16.22 -17.50 18.25
CA ILE A 65 16.33 -16.46 19.26
C ILE A 65 17.75 -15.92 19.23
N LEU A 66 17.91 -14.64 18.88
CA LEU A 66 19.22 -13.97 18.82
C LEU A 66 19.69 -13.54 20.22
N THR A 67 18.76 -13.12 21.08
CA THR A 67 19.07 -12.60 22.43
C THR A 67 18.29 -13.33 23.53
N PRO A 68 18.63 -14.59 23.86
CA PRO A 68 17.83 -15.42 24.77
C PRO A 68 17.95 -15.05 26.25
N LYS A 69 18.93 -14.22 26.63
CA LYS A 69 19.24 -13.86 28.03
C LYS A 69 19.46 -12.36 28.16
N SER A 70 19.51 -11.85 29.39
CA SER A 70 19.94 -10.47 29.61
C SER A 70 21.38 -10.24 29.13
N ASN A 71 21.64 -9.05 28.58
CA ASN A 71 22.95 -8.63 28.06
C ASN A 71 23.49 -9.58 26.98
N SER A 72 22.61 -10.20 26.20
CA SER A 72 22.98 -11.17 25.18
C SER A 72 22.98 -10.52 23.79
N LYS A 73 23.88 -11.04 22.95
CA LYS A 73 24.07 -10.60 21.57
C LYS A 73 24.14 -11.82 20.69
N GLY A 74 23.58 -11.72 19.49
CA GLY A 74 23.51 -12.84 18.57
C GLY A 74 23.49 -12.39 17.12
N SER A 75 23.93 -13.28 16.25
CA SER A 75 23.89 -13.08 14.81
C SER A 75 23.41 -14.33 14.08
N LEU A 76 22.85 -14.11 12.90
CA LEU A 76 22.50 -15.11 11.91
C LEU A 76 22.83 -14.55 10.52
N TRP A 77 23.78 -15.17 9.83
CA TRP A 77 24.26 -14.75 8.52
C TRP A 77 24.12 -15.89 7.50
N LEU A 78 23.90 -15.55 6.24
CA LEU A 78 24.07 -16.51 5.15
C LEU A 78 25.55 -16.89 5.02
N LYS A 79 25.82 -18.19 4.89
CA LYS A 79 27.17 -18.71 4.71
C LYS A 79 27.77 -18.36 3.35
N SER A 80 26.93 -18.37 2.32
CA SER A 80 27.32 -18.02 0.95
C SER A 80 26.63 -16.72 0.55
N PRO A 81 27.37 -15.75 -0.02
CA PRO A 81 26.78 -14.51 -0.51
C PRO A 81 25.64 -14.75 -1.50
N LEU A 82 24.59 -13.93 -1.41
CA LEU A 82 23.49 -13.95 -2.37
C LEU A 82 23.97 -13.36 -3.69
N SER A 83 23.92 -14.15 -4.76
CA SER A 83 24.25 -13.70 -6.11
C SER A 83 22.97 -13.26 -6.84
N ILE A 84 22.91 -12.01 -7.25
CA ILE A 84 21.71 -11.40 -7.83
C ILE A 84 21.90 -11.23 -9.34
N GLU A 85 21.38 -12.17 -10.13
CA GLU A 85 21.62 -12.21 -11.58
C GLU A 85 20.89 -11.09 -12.33
N THR A 86 19.60 -10.92 -12.03
CA THR A 86 18.65 -10.02 -12.69
C THR A 86 18.85 -8.53 -12.33
N GLY A 87 19.57 -8.25 -11.25
CA GLY A 87 19.74 -6.92 -10.69
C GLY A 87 18.54 -6.41 -9.85
N SER A 88 17.50 -7.23 -9.66
CA SER A 88 16.39 -6.92 -8.75
C SER A 88 16.19 -8.05 -7.76
N PHE A 89 15.76 -7.73 -6.54
CA PHE A 89 15.54 -8.75 -5.51
C PHE A 89 14.54 -8.28 -4.47
N SER A 90 14.02 -9.25 -3.70
CA SER A 90 13.25 -8.98 -2.50
C SER A 90 13.72 -9.88 -1.36
N LEU A 91 13.83 -9.30 -0.16
CA LEU A 91 14.16 -10.00 1.08
C LEU A 91 13.03 -9.80 2.07
N GLU A 92 12.50 -10.89 2.60
CA GLU A 92 11.46 -10.89 3.62
C GLU A 92 11.97 -11.50 4.90
N TRP A 93 11.89 -10.73 5.99
CA TRP A 93 12.20 -11.16 7.34
C TRP A 93 10.95 -11.10 8.20
N THR A 94 10.60 -12.21 8.83
CA THR A 94 9.55 -12.24 9.85
C THR A 94 10.23 -12.29 11.22
N PHE A 95 10.04 -11.24 12.01
CA PHE A 95 10.72 -11.05 13.28
C PHE A 95 9.75 -10.56 14.37
N ARG A 96 10.16 -10.67 15.63
CA ARG A 96 9.47 -10.02 16.75
C ARG A 96 10.43 -9.68 17.88
N SER A 97 10.00 -8.77 18.76
CA SER A 97 10.63 -8.53 20.06
C SER A 97 9.65 -8.87 21.19
N PHE A 98 10.14 -9.60 22.19
CA PHE A 98 9.36 -10.07 23.33
C PHE A 98 10.07 -9.84 24.67
N ASN A 99 9.36 -10.02 25.79
CA ASN A 99 9.85 -9.93 27.19
C ASN A 99 10.31 -8.56 27.71
N TYR A 100 10.30 -7.51 26.89
CA TYR A 100 10.65 -6.18 27.37
C TYR A 100 9.87 -5.08 26.64
N ARG A 101 9.60 -3.99 27.37
CA ARG A 101 9.04 -2.75 26.83
C ARG A 101 9.63 -1.57 27.58
N GLY A 102 10.04 -0.55 26.83
CA GLY A 102 10.70 0.62 27.38
C GLY A 102 12.01 0.88 26.66
N PHE A 103 12.63 2.02 26.96
CA PHE A 103 13.87 2.44 26.34
C PHE A 103 14.96 1.37 26.49
N SER A 104 15.57 0.98 25.37
CA SER A 104 16.69 0.05 25.30
C SER A 104 17.81 0.66 24.47
N SER A 105 19.06 0.45 24.90
CA SER A 105 20.25 0.73 24.07
C SER A 105 20.54 -0.39 23.07
N GLY A 106 19.71 -1.43 23.10
CA GLY A 106 19.68 -2.53 22.15
C GLY A 106 18.99 -2.19 20.84
N GLY A 107 18.96 -3.16 19.93
CA GLY A 107 18.33 -3.06 18.63
C GLY A 107 18.58 -4.29 17.77
N LEU A 108 17.75 -4.43 16.74
CA LEU A 108 17.81 -5.47 15.74
C LEU A 108 18.22 -4.86 14.40
N SER A 109 19.32 -5.35 13.81
CA SER A 109 19.85 -4.85 12.55
C SER A 109 19.79 -5.91 11.46
N PHE A 110 19.16 -5.58 10.34
CA PHE A 110 19.18 -6.37 9.12
C PHE A 110 20.20 -5.79 8.16
N TRP A 111 21.02 -6.65 7.57
CA TRP A 111 22.20 -6.26 6.82
C TRP A 111 22.13 -6.77 5.39
N LEU A 112 22.55 -5.90 4.48
CA LEU A 112 22.82 -6.21 3.09
C LEU A 112 24.13 -5.51 2.71
N LEU A 113 25.23 -6.26 2.72
CA LEU A 113 26.58 -5.74 2.56
C LEU A 113 27.23 -6.27 1.29
N ASN A 114 28.07 -5.47 0.65
CA ASN A 114 28.84 -5.91 -0.52
C ASN A 114 29.92 -6.91 -0.10
N ASP A 115 29.81 -8.17 -0.58
CA ASP A 115 30.69 -9.34 -0.33
C ASP A 115 31.89 -9.09 0.61
N GLN A 116 31.59 -8.91 1.90
CA GLN A 116 32.55 -8.56 2.95
C GLN A 116 32.60 -9.65 3.99
N THR A 117 33.81 -10.01 4.42
CA THR A 117 34.03 -10.83 5.61
C THR A 117 33.72 -10.01 6.85
N ILE A 118 32.70 -10.40 7.60
CA ILE A 118 32.25 -9.67 8.78
C ILE A 118 33.05 -10.14 9.99
N THR A 119 34.03 -9.33 10.39
CA THR A 119 34.84 -9.57 11.60
C THR A 119 34.50 -8.61 12.73
N ASP A 120 34.04 -7.41 12.38
CA ASP A 120 33.62 -6.38 13.32
C ASP A 120 32.21 -6.65 13.87
N LYS A 121 32.04 -6.45 15.18
CA LYS A 121 30.82 -6.72 15.96
C LYS A 121 30.44 -5.53 16.86
N SER A 122 30.98 -4.36 16.60
CA SER A 122 30.86 -3.18 17.47
C SER A 122 29.50 -2.48 17.38
N LEU A 123 28.72 -2.64 16.30
CA LEU A 123 27.43 -1.96 16.09
C LEU A 123 26.27 -2.98 16.09
N PHE A 124 25.52 -3.07 17.19
CA PHE A 124 24.43 -4.05 17.39
C PHE A 124 24.85 -5.49 17.05
N TYR A 125 26.07 -5.86 17.44
CA TYR A 125 26.71 -7.15 17.13
C TYR A 125 27.00 -7.41 15.63
N GLY A 126 26.93 -6.36 14.80
CA GLY A 126 27.40 -6.32 13.43
C GLY A 126 28.52 -5.29 13.24
N PRO A 127 28.94 -5.05 11.98
CA PRO A 127 30.05 -4.16 11.67
C PRO A 127 29.67 -2.68 11.82
N ALA A 128 30.52 -1.88 12.47
CA ALA A 128 30.38 -0.42 12.51
C ALA A 128 30.89 0.25 11.24
N LYS A 129 31.87 -0.37 10.57
CA LYS A 129 32.38 0.08 9.27
C LYS A 129 31.95 -0.93 8.21
N PHE A 130 31.02 -0.53 7.35
CA PHE A 130 30.40 -1.44 6.38
C PHE A 130 30.16 -0.73 5.05
N ASN A 131 30.15 -1.50 3.95
CA ASN A 131 29.72 -1.02 2.64
C ASN A 131 28.40 -1.69 2.26
N GLY A 132 27.30 -0.93 2.30
CA GLY A 132 25.97 -1.42 1.97
C GLY A 132 24.88 -0.76 2.81
N LEU A 133 23.85 -1.54 3.09
CA LEU A 133 22.62 -1.13 3.75
C LEU A 133 22.45 -1.82 5.11
N GLN A 134 22.07 -1.03 6.11
CA GLN A 134 21.58 -1.51 7.40
C GLN A 134 20.16 -1.01 7.62
N ILE A 135 19.24 -1.91 7.95
CA ILE A 135 17.91 -1.57 8.44
C ILE A 135 17.90 -1.84 9.95
N LEU A 136 17.84 -0.78 10.74
CA LEU A 136 17.83 -0.84 12.20
C LEU A 136 16.40 -0.74 12.72
N VAL A 137 16.03 -1.65 13.61
CA VAL A 137 14.81 -1.59 14.42
C VAL A 137 15.25 -1.37 15.86
N ASP A 138 14.93 -0.19 16.39
CA ASP A 138 15.35 0.23 17.72
C ASP A 138 14.36 1.24 18.31
N ASN A 139 14.56 1.61 19.58
CA ASN A 139 13.79 2.67 20.22
C ASN A 139 14.66 3.74 20.89
N SER A 140 15.96 3.79 20.54
CA SER A 140 16.91 4.72 21.15
C SER A 140 16.78 6.15 20.63
N GLY A 141 16.06 6.34 19.51
CA GLY A 141 15.89 7.64 18.88
C GLY A 141 14.82 8.53 19.51
N GLN A 142 14.87 9.82 19.16
CA GLN A 142 13.97 10.87 19.67
C GLN A 142 12.47 10.56 19.48
N PHE A 143 12.14 9.76 18.48
CA PHE A 143 10.76 9.42 18.11
C PHE A 143 10.29 8.07 18.67
N GLY A 144 11.10 7.44 19.53
CA GLY A 144 10.80 6.12 20.09
C GLY A 144 11.02 4.98 19.11
N GLU A 145 10.13 3.98 19.17
CA GLU A 145 10.20 2.75 18.38
C GLU A 145 10.11 3.03 16.87
N ALA A 146 11.17 2.69 16.13
CA ALA A 146 11.31 3.06 14.74
C ALA A 146 12.06 2.00 13.92
N VAL A 147 11.79 2.00 12.61
CA VAL A 147 12.66 1.39 11.61
C VAL A 147 13.44 2.49 10.92
N ARG A 148 14.76 2.34 10.81
CA ARG A 148 15.67 3.33 10.23
C ARG A 148 16.56 2.67 9.18
N GLY A 149 16.67 3.30 8.01
CA GLY A 149 17.63 2.91 6.99
C GLY A 149 18.93 3.70 7.14
N GLN A 150 20.05 2.99 7.25
CA GLN A 150 21.41 3.54 7.24
C GLN A 150 22.15 3.07 6.01
N LEU A 151 22.97 3.95 5.44
CA LEU A 151 23.89 3.61 4.36
C LEU A 151 25.30 3.99 4.75
N ASN A 152 26.24 3.16 4.35
CA ASN A 152 27.66 3.45 4.45
C ASN A 152 28.37 2.83 3.25
N ASP A 153 29.41 3.48 2.76
CA ASP A 153 30.26 3.01 1.66
C ASP A 153 31.55 2.35 2.17
N GLY A 154 31.70 2.27 3.49
CA GLY A 154 32.88 1.74 4.17
C GLY A 154 33.96 2.81 4.40
N SER A 155 33.68 4.09 4.19
CA SER A 155 34.62 5.18 4.50
C SER A 155 34.61 5.57 5.98
N GLN A 156 33.43 5.56 6.61
CA GLN A 156 33.24 6.04 7.99
C GLN A 156 32.89 4.90 8.95
N THR A 157 33.23 5.08 10.22
CA THR A 157 32.84 4.17 11.30
C THR A 157 31.62 4.73 12.01
N PHE A 158 30.56 3.93 12.06
CA PHE A 158 29.29 4.31 12.65
C PHE A 158 29.24 3.93 14.14
N ASN A 159 28.58 4.74 14.96
CA ASN A 159 28.36 4.49 16.38
C ASN A 159 26.87 4.58 16.73
N LYS A 160 26.45 4.01 17.86
CA LYS A 160 25.02 4.02 18.27
C LYS A 160 24.43 5.44 18.32
N ASP A 161 25.21 6.43 18.75
CA ASP A 161 24.75 7.82 18.90
C ASP A 161 24.48 8.53 17.57
N SER A 162 25.25 8.23 16.52
CA SER A 162 25.09 8.83 15.18
C SER A 162 24.00 8.17 14.33
N MET A 163 23.40 7.07 14.79
CA MET A 163 22.38 6.35 14.02
C MET A 163 21.17 7.23 13.72
N ASN A 164 20.79 8.06 14.69
CA ASN A 164 19.64 8.93 14.56
C ASN A 164 19.85 10.04 13.52
N SER A 165 21.08 10.58 13.40
CA SER A 165 21.39 11.65 12.45
C SER A 165 21.65 11.14 11.04
N ASN A 166 22.18 9.92 10.90
CA ASN A 166 22.65 9.37 9.63
C ASN A 166 21.57 8.58 8.86
N SER A 167 20.35 8.50 9.41
CA SER A 167 19.24 7.79 8.79
C SER A 167 18.80 8.48 7.49
N PHE A 168 18.81 7.79 6.35
CA PHE A 168 18.31 8.34 5.08
C PHE A 168 16.78 8.22 4.96
N GLY A 169 16.18 7.31 5.72
CA GLY A 169 14.75 7.04 5.74
C GLY A 169 14.37 6.40 7.06
N SER A 170 13.16 6.70 7.55
CA SER A 170 12.64 6.07 8.77
C SER A 170 11.12 6.06 8.79
N CYS A 171 10.55 5.14 9.56
CA CYS A 171 9.14 5.12 9.92
C CYS A 171 8.98 4.63 11.36
N LEU A 172 7.86 5.00 11.98
CA LEU A 172 7.54 4.59 13.34
C LEU A 172 6.74 3.29 13.33
N ILE A 173 7.12 2.37 14.21
CA ILE A 173 6.48 1.06 14.38
C ILE A 173 6.42 0.69 15.84
N GLY A 174 5.37 0.00 16.28
CA GLY A 174 5.35 -0.64 17.59
C GLY A 174 5.85 -2.08 17.47
N TYR A 175 7.07 -2.36 17.91
CA TYR A 175 7.70 -3.68 17.79
C TYR A 175 7.98 -4.36 19.14
N GLN A 176 8.00 -3.60 20.25
CA GLN A 176 8.30 -4.15 21.56
C GLN A 176 7.09 -4.87 22.18
N GLN A 177 7.36 -5.95 22.92
CA GLN A 177 6.37 -6.72 23.67
C GLN A 177 5.15 -7.17 22.83
N THR A 178 5.36 -7.48 21.56
CA THR A 178 4.31 -8.05 20.70
C THR A 178 4.48 -9.56 20.55
N SER A 179 3.39 -10.29 20.75
CA SER A 179 3.35 -11.73 20.45
C SER A 179 3.25 -12.01 18.95
N VAL A 180 2.67 -11.06 18.20
CA VAL A 180 2.47 -11.15 16.76
C VAL A 180 3.75 -10.67 16.07
N PRO A 181 4.35 -11.49 15.19
CA PRO A 181 5.54 -11.09 14.46
C PRO A 181 5.21 -10.11 13.34
N SER A 182 6.13 -9.20 13.09
CA SER A 182 6.09 -8.27 11.96
C SER A 182 6.91 -8.81 10.80
N THR A 183 6.52 -8.43 9.58
CA THR A 183 7.23 -8.78 8.35
C THR A 183 7.89 -7.54 7.77
N LEU A 184 9.22 -7.52 7.81
CA LEU A 184 10.05 -6.57 7.09
C LEU A 184 10.29 -7.08 5.67
N ARG A 185 9.89 -6.31 4.67
CA ARG A 185 10.22 -6.57 3.27
C ARG A 185 11.11 -5.47 2.71
N ILE A 186 12.28 -5.86 2.23
CA ILE A 186 13.21 -4.98 1.52
C ILE A 186 13.16 -5.37 0.06
N THR A 187 12.83 -4.43 -0.83
CA THR A 187 12.79 -4.67 -2.28
C THR A 187 13.68 -3.66 -2.97
N TYR A 188 14.49 -4.16 -3.88
CA TYR A 188 15.28 -3.34 -4.79
C TYR A 188 14.90 -3.70 -6.22
N ASP A 189 14.41 -2.71 -6.97
CA ASP A 189 14.01 -2.87 -8.36
C ASP A 189 14.84 -1.96 -9.26
N ILE A 190 15.69 -2.56 -10.10
CA ILE A 190 16.51 -1.82 -11.06
C ILE A 190 15.67 -1.28 -12.24
N ASN A 191 14.53 -1.91 -12.53
CA ASN A 191 13.67 -1.54 -13.67
C ASN A 191 12.81 -0.30 -13.35
N ASP A 192 12.60 -0.01 -12.07
CA ASP A 192 11.92 1.21 -11.58
C ASP A 192 12.94 2.24 -11.06
N ASP A 193 13.96 2.53 -11.86
CA ASP A 193 14.98 3.54 -11.58
C ASP A 193 15.67 3.37 -10.21
N ASN A 194 16.15 2.14 -9.95
CA ASN A 194 16.84 1.77 -8.70
C ASN A 194 15.98 2.03 -7.44
N LEU A 195 14.69 1.71 -7.51
CA LEU A 195 13.79 1.87 -6.38
C LEU A 195 14.18 0.91 -5.25
N LEU A 196 14.69 1.46 -4.14
CA LEU A 196 14.74 0.79 -2.86
C LEU A 196 13.45 1.08 -2.09
N LYS A 197 12.74 0.03 -1.72
CA LYS A 197 11.51 0.12 -0.93
C LYS A 197 11.58 -0.78 0.29
N VAL A 198 11.22 -0.23 1.44
CA VAL A 198 11.08 -0.95 2.70
C VAL A 198 9.63 -0.93 3.14
N GLN A 199 9.08 -2.11 3.42
CA GLN A 199 7.72 -2.29 3.91
C GLN A 199 7.73 -3.03 5.26
N ILE A 200 6.82 -2.64 6.13
CA ILE A 200 6.51 -3.35 7.38
C ILE A 200 5.05 -3.77 7.29
N ASP A 201 4.77 -5.06 7.43
CA ASP A 201 3.41 -5.62 7.38
C ASP A 201 2.63 -5.16 6.13
N ASN A 202 3.33 -5.19 4.99
CA ASN A 202 2.90 -4.72 3.66
C ASN A 202 2.65 -3.22 3.52
N GLN A 203 2.83 -2.41 4.57
CA GLN A 203 2.73 -0.96 4.50
C GLN A 203 4.09 -0.35 4.17
N ILE A 204 4.13 0.62 3.26
CA ILE A 204 5.39 1.30 2.92
C ILE A 204 5.88 2.11 4.12
N CYS A 205 7.08 1.76 4.59
CA CYS A 205 7.82 2.48 5.61
C CYS A 205 8.53 3.69 4.99
N PHE A 206 9.41 3.43 4.02
CA PHE A 206 10.04 4.45 3.18
C PHE A 206 10.47 3.86 1.84
N GLN A 207 10.68 4.73 0.87
CA GLN A 207 11.19 4.36 -0.44
C GLN A 207 12.08 5.47 -1.00
N THR A 208 13.07 5.11 -1.81
CA THR A 208 13.99 6.07 -2.42
C THR A 208 14.61 5.50 -3.70
N ARG A 209 14.90 6.38 -4.66
CA ARG A 209 15.63 6.07 -5.90
C ARG A 209 17.07 6.60 -5.90
N LYS A 210 17.48 7.24 -4.80
CA LYS A 210 18.80 7.87 -4.69
C LYS A 210 19.92 6.87 -4.41
N ILE A 211 19.56 5.63 -4.05
CA ILE A 211 20.50 4.63 -3.58
C ILE A 211 20.79 3.66 -4.71
N LYS A 212 22.07 3.52 -5.05
CA LYS A 212 22.56 2.52 -6.00
C LYS A 212 23.33 1.48 -5.20
N LEU A 213 22.67 0.34 -4.93
CA LEU A 213 23.27 -0.75 -4.15
C LEU A 213 24.22 -1.62 -4.99
N MET A 214 23.99 -1.68 -6.30
CA MET A 214 24.81 -2.45 -7.23
C MET A 214 25.75 -1.52 -7.97
N ASP A 215 27.05 -1.76 -7.80
CA ASP A 215 28.06 -1.25 -8.74
C ASP A 215 28.29 -2.30 -9.83
N SER A 216 28.84 -1.87 -10.97
CA SER A 216 29.15 -2.68 -12.15
C SER A 216 30.01 -3.93 -11.88
N GLN A 217 30.66 -4.03 -10.71
CA GLN A 217 31.68 -5.03 -10.39
C GLN A 217 31.22 -6.12 -9.41
N SER A 218 30.19 -5.91 -8.58
CA SER A 218 29.73 -6.92 -7.62
C SER A 218 28.21 -7.03 -7.54
N LYS A 219 27.71 -8.22 -7.87
CA LYS A 219 26.32 -8.65 -7.72
C LYS A 219 26.14 -9.60 -6.52
N LYS A 220 27.11 -9.63 -5.60
CA LYS A 220 27.16 -10.54 -4.47
C LYS A 220 27.00 -9.79 -3.16
N PHE A 221 26.05 -10.23 -2.35
CA PHE A 221 25.75 -9.59 -1.07
C PHE A 221 25.83 -10.55 0.11
N SER A 222 26.52 -10.14 1.17
CA SER A 222 26.45 -10.76 2.49
C SER A 222 25.15 -10.29 3.16
N ILE A 223 24.25 -11.24 3.45
CA ILE A 223 22.97 -10.97 4.10
C ILE A 223 22.97 -11.62 5.47
N GLY A 224 22.48 -10.87 6.45
CA GLY A 224 22.27 -11.41 7.78
C GLY A 224 21.52 -10.46 8.69
N VAL A 225 21.36 -10.91 9.92
CA VAL A 225 20.66 -10.21 10.97
C VAL A 225 21.46 -10.33 12.25
N THR A 226 21.57 -9.23 12.99
CA THR A 226 22.27 -9.17 14.28
C THR A 226 21.41 -8.45 15.30
N ALA A 227 21.54 -8.83 16.55
CA ALA A 227 20.82 -8.19 17.64
C ALA A 227 21.70 -8.04 18.88
N ASP A 228 21.43 -6.98 19.62
CA ASP A 228 21.99 -6.67 20.93
C ASP A 228 20.81 -6.20 21.78
N ASN A 229 20.54 -6.83 22.91
CA ASN A 229 19.46 -6.35 23.78
C ASN A 229 19.91 -5.21 24.71
N GLY A 230 21.19 -4.85 24.74
CA GLY A 230 21.67 -3.75 25.59
C GLY A 230 21.85 -4.19 27.04
N GLN A 231 21.88 -3.23 27.95
CA GLN A 231 22.13 -3.46 29.38
C GLN A 231 20.83 -3.55 30.18
N ASP A 232 20.80 -4.46 31.16
CA ASP A 232 19.77 -4.55 32.22
C ASP A 232 18.33 -4.75 31.72
N ASN A 233 18.17 -5.38 30.55
CA ASN A 233 16.87 -5.85 30.09
C ASN A 233 16.93 -7.30 29.59
N THR A 234 15.76 -7.86 29.32
CA THR A 234 15.57 -9.26 28.88
C THR A 234 14.89 -9.32 27.51
N GLU A 235 15.07 -8.27 26.71
CA GLU A 235 14.47 -8.19 25.38
C GLU A 235 14.97 -9.36 24.51
N SER A 236 14.01 -10.13 23.98
CA SER A 236 14.25 -11.30 23.15
C SER A 236 13.92 -10.96 21.70
N PHE A 237 14.95 -10.81 20.87
CA PHE A 237 14.82 -10.64 19.43
C PHE A 237 14.79 -12.01 18.75
N GLU A 238 13.72 -12.26 18.00
CA GLU A 238 13.45 -13.58 17.42
C GLU A 238 13.18 -13.49 15.92
N ILE A 239 13.70 -14.46 15.17
CA ILE A 239 13.51 -14.62 13.73
C ILE A 239 12.72 -15.90 13.48
N LEU A 240 11.60 -15.75 12.77
CA LEU A 240 10.66 -16.84 12.52
C LEU A 240 10.70 -17.31 11.06
N LYS A 241 11.06 -16.41 10.14
CA LYS A 241 11.13 -16.71 8.70
C LYS A 241 12.10 -15.77 8.00
N PHE A 242 12.82 -16.28 7.03
CA PHE A 242 13.58 -15.50 6.06
C PHE A 242 13.31 -16.02 4.66
N VAL A 243 13.00 -15.16 3.69
CA VAL A 243 12.81 -15.57 2.30
C VAL A 243 13.52 -14.58 1.39
N ALA A 244 14.32 -15.11 0.46
CA ALA A 244 14.98 -14.34 -0.58
C ALA A 244 14.37 -14.66 -1.95
N TYR A 245 14.07 -13.61 -2.71
CA TYR A 245 13.53 -13.69 -4.06
C TYR A 245 14.53 -13.10 -5.06
N GLY A 246 14.75 -13.77 -6.19
CA GLY A 246 15.64 -13.34 -7.28
C GLY A 246 15.04 -12.28 -8.21
N SER A 247 13.88 -11.74 -7.85
CA SER A 247 13.14 -10.71 -8.57
C SER A 247 12.42 -9.79 -7.59
N ALA A 248 11.96 -8.63 -8.07
CA ALA A 248 11.08 -7.76 -7.30
C ALA A 248 9.68 -8.42 -7.21
N ASN A 249 9.37 -8.92 -6.01
CA ASN A 249 8.13 -9.65 -5.70
C ASN A 249 6.87 -8.86 -6.11
N GLN A 250 5.84 -9.51 -6.63
CA GLN A 250 4.57 -8.86 -7.00
C GLN A 250 3.90 -8.11 -5.83
N ALA A 251 3.98 -8.65 -4.61
CA ALA A 251 3.50 -7.99 -3.40
C ALA A 251 4.30 -6.72 -3.06
N SER A 252 5.54 -6.63 -3.54
CA SER A 252 6.31 -5.39 -3.50
C SER A 252 5.85 -4.37 -4.52
N LYS A 253 5.13 -4.74 -5.58
CA LYS A 253 4.65 -3.78 -6.61
C LYS A 253 3.32 -3.13 -6.24
N LEU A 254 2.65 -3.63 -5.20
CA LEU A 254 1.37 -3.07 -4.75
C LEU A 254 1.54 -1.59 -4.33
N PRO A 255 0.79 -0.65 -4.94
CA PRO A 255 0.77 0.73 -4.51
C PRO A 255 0.10 0.83 -3.13
N ASN A 256 0.61 1.72 -2.29
CA ASN A 256 0.12 1.88 -0.92
C ASN A 256 -1.32 2.41 -0.95
N ILE A 257 -2.32 1.59 -0.64
CA ILE A 257 -3.71 2.05 -0.50
C ILE A 257 -3.90 2.80 0.84
N LYS A 258 -2.97 2.62 1.80
CA LYS A 258 -2.95 3.32 3.09
C LYS A 258 -1.50 3.59 3.52
N SER A 259 -1.10 4.86 3.56
CA SER A 259 0.16 5.25 4.22
C SER A 259 0.07 4.95 5.71
N MET A 260 1.17 4.48 6.32
CA MET A 260 1.26 4.41 7.78
C MET A 260 1.05 5.83 8.33
N PRO A 261 0.11 6.05 9.26
CA PRO A 261 -0.03 7.34 9.92
C PRO A 261 1.24 7.58 10.74
N GLN A 262 2.12 8.45 10.24
CA GLN A 262 3.29 8.90 11.01
C GLN A 262 2.79 9.87 12.07
N PRO A 263 3.07 9.67 13.38
CA PRO A 263 2.74 10.66 14.38
C PRO A 263 3.49 11.96 14.07
N HIS A 264 2.76 13.08 14.14
CA HIS A 264 3.30 14.41 13.91
C HIS A 264 3.79 15.00 15.23
N LEU A 265 4.91 15.72 15.18
CA LEU A 265 5.38 16.51 16.33
C LEU A 265 4.41 17.66 16.57
N VAL A 266 3.86 17.71 17.78
CA VAL A 266 2.97 18.79 18.18
C VAL A 266 3.60 19.58 19.31
N THR A 267 3.73 20.89 19.10
CA THR A 267 4.22 21.81 20.13
C THR A 267 3.04 22.28 20.96
N GLN A 268 3.08 22.02 22.26
CA GLN A 268 2.09 22.54 23.19
C GLN A 268 2.52 23.95 23.62
N MET A 269 1.81 24.97 23.16
CA MET A 269 1.98 26.33 23.67
C MET A 269 1.09 26.51 24.89
N VAL A 270 1.70 26.84 26.02
CA VAL A 270 0.98 27.21 27.25
C VAL A 270 0.97 28.72 27.33
N ASP A 271 -0.21 29.33 27.27
CA ASP A 271 -0.37 30.76 27.50
C ASP A 271 -0.02 31.08 28.97
N SER A 272 1.06 31.84 29.17
CA SER A 272 1.59 32.19 30.49
C SER A 272 0.62 33.00 31.36
N LYS A 273 -0.43 33.60 30.77
CA LYS A 273 -1.42 34.41 31.49
C LYS A 273 -2.71 33.67 31.77
N THR A 274 -3.10 32.69 30.94
CA THR A 274 -4.39 32.01 31.06
C THR A 274 -4.28 30.52 31.39
N GLY A 275 -3.08 29.95 31.35
CA GLY A 275 -2.83 28.52 31.58
C GLY A 275 -3.45 27.60 30.52
N LYS A 276 -4.06 28.16 29.46
CA LYS A 276 -4.67 27.38 28.39
C LYS A 276 -3.61 26.85 27.46
N THR A 277 -3.72 25.55 27.17
CA THR A 277 -2.80 24.84 26.29
C THR A 277 -3.37 24.76 24.89
N GLN A 278 -2.63 25.26 23.90
CA GLN A 278 -2.95 25.10 22.49
C GLN A 278 -1.89 24.21 21.82
N THR A 279 -2.37 23.26 21.03
CA THR A 279 -1.59 22.20 20.42
C THR A 279 -1.35 22.57 18.96
N ILE A 280 -0.11 22.92 18.59
CA ILE A 280 0.26 23.38 17.23
C ILE A 280 1.18 22.38 16.56
N ASP A 281 0.77 21.86 15.40
CA ASP A 281 1.60 21.01 14.55
C ASP A 281 2.73 21.87 13.96
N LYS A 282 3.99 21.61 14.34
CA LYS A 282 5.16 22.27 13.73
C LYS A 282 6.07 21.21 13.14
N LYS A 283 6.30 21.24 11.83
CA LYS A 283 7.35 20.43 11.20
C LYS A 283 8.71 21.10 11.45
N LYS A 284 9.80 20.32 11.38
CA LYS A 284 11.20 20.77 11.62
C LYS A 284 11.60 22.01 10.81
N PHE A 285 10.94 22.26 9.68
CA PHE A 285 11.17 23.42 8.80
C PHE A 285 10.37 24.69 9.18
N ASP A 286 9.34 24.57 10.03
CA ASP A 286 8.50 25.69 10.48
C ASP A 286 9.08 26.39 11.73
N ALA A 287 10.05 25.74 12.39
CA ALA A 287 10.70 26.27 13.59
C ALA A 287 11.74 27.37 13.27
N GLU A 288 12.25 27.43 12.04
CA GLU A 288 13.31 28.36 11.64
C GLU A 288 12.81 29.67 11.02
N LYS A 289 11.50 29.79 10.70
CA LYS A 289 10.94 31.01 10.11
C LYS A 289 9.84 31.61 10.97
N ASN A 290 10.12 32.79 11.52
CA ASN A 290 9.14 33.65 12.18
C ASN A 290 8.02 34.02 11.19
N ASN A 291 6.78 33.60 11.48
CA ASN A 291 5.46 34.16 11.10
C ASN A 291 5.22 34.75 9.69
N GLU A 292 6.12 34.64 8.73
CA GLU A 292 5.91 35.07 7.35
C GLU A 292 5.37 33.90 6.52
N PHE A 293 4.18 34.10 5.98
CA PHE A 293 3.53 33.20 5.04
C PHE A 293 4.45 33.02 3.82
N SER A 294 5.12 31.86 3.73
CA SER A 294 6.10 31.60 2.68
C SER A 294 5.45 30.94 1.47
N ASN A 295 5.97 31.20 0.26
CA ASN A 295 5.54 30.52 -0.98
C ASN A 295 5.52 28.99 -0.85
N TYR A 296 6.38 28.41 0.01
CA TYR A 296 6.39 26.98 0.31
C TYR A 296 5.08 26.48 0.95
N ASP A 297 4.48 27.29 1.81
CA ASP A 297 3.21 26.99 2.48
C ASP A 297 2.03 27.06 1.48
N LEU A 298 2.13 27.98 0.51
CA LEU A 298 1.23 28.05 -0.64
C LEU A 298 1.37 26.78 -1.51
N PHE A 299 2.60 26.35 -1.82
CA PHE A 299 2.88 25.13 -2.57
C PHE A 299 2.36 23.88 -1.87
N HIS A 300 2.47 23.79 -0.54
CA HIS A 300 2.03 22.61 0.19
C HIS A 300 0.49 22.52 0.29
N LYS A 301 -0.19 23.68 0.38
CA LYS A 301 -1.66 23.77 0.27
C LYS A 301 -2.14 23.49 -1.15
N LEU A 302 -1.40 23.97 -2.16
CA LEU A 302 -1.63 23.64 -3.57
C LEU A 302 -1.49 22.15 -3.83
N ASN A 303 -0.44 21.48 -3.35
CA ASN A 303 -0.26 20.04 -3.52
C ASN A 303 -1.35 19.21 -2.82
N LYS A 304 -1.84 19.67 -1.66
CA LYS A 304 -2.96 19.02 -0.97
C LYS A 304 -4.27 19.19 -1.74
N LEU A 305 -4.54 20.41 -2.22
CA LEU A 305 -5.68 20.69 -3.10
C LEU A 305 -5.58 19.93 -4.41
N GLU A 306 -4.39 19.83 -5.01
CA GLU A 306 -4.14 19.07 -6.23
C GLU A 306 -4.39 17.58 -5.99
N SER A 307 -3.94 17.00 -4.88
CA SER A 307 -4.25 15.61 -4.53
C SER A 307 -5.76 15.38 -4.33
N ASP A 308 -6.47 16.31 -3.70
CA ASP A 308 -7.92 16.20 -3.45
C ASP A 308 -8.74 16.44 -4.74
N ILE A 309 -8.28 17.33 -5.62
CA ILE A 309 -8.88 17.60 -6.94
C ILE A 309 -8.60 16.43 -7.90
N LEU A 310 -7.38 15.91 -7.96
CA LEU A 310 -7.01 14.78 -8.82
C LEU A 310 -7.81 13.52 -8.47
N VAL A 311 -8.02 13.23 -7.17
CA VAL A 311 -8.81 12.07 -6.74
C VAL A 311 -10.30 12.20 -7.15
N ASN A 312 -10.83 13.42 -7.24
CA ASN A 312 -12.21 13.66 -7.64
C ASN A 312 -12.40 13.75 -9.16
N ASP A 313 -11.39 14.27 -9.90
CA ASP A 313 -11.40 14.46 -11.35
C ASP A 313 -10.92 13.23 -12.15
N ILE A 314 -10.26 12.25 -11.54
CA ILE A 314 -9.85 11.00 -12.21
C ILE A 314 -11.04 10.13 -12.61
N ARG A 315 -12.10 10.04 -11.80
CA ARG A 315 -13.31 9.25 -12.13
C ARG A 315 -13.99 9.69 -13.43
N PRO A 316 -14.24 10.99 -13.67
CA PRO A 316 -14.79 11.44 -14.96
C PRO A 316 -13.78 11.37 -16.11
N LEU A 317 -12.46 11.38 -15.83
CA LEU A 317 -11.43 11.21 -16.86
C LEU A 317 -11.36 9.75 -17.36
N ASP A 318 -11.53 8.78 -16.48
CA ASP A 318 -11.58 7.35 -16.80
C ASP A 318 -12.76 7.03 -17.74
N GLN A 319 -13.92 7.63 -17.47
CA GLN A 319 -15.09 7.53 -18.34
C GLN A 319 -14.87 8.16 -19.73
N ARG A 320 -14.06 9.23 -19.80
CA ARG A 320 -13.69 9.85 -21.08
C ARG A 320 -12.66 9.01 -21.83
N LEU A 321 -11.70 8.41 -21.15
CA LEU A 321 -10.75 7.45 -21.73
C LEU A 321 -11.47 6.25 -22.34
N ASP A 322 -12.46 5.68 -21.64
CA ASP A 322 -13.31 4.61 -22.17
C ASP A 322 -14.10 5.05 -23.41
N SER A 323 -14.59 6.29 -23.44
CA SER A 323 -15.29 6.82 -24.61
C SER A 323 -14.36 7.04 -25.82
N ILE A 324 -13.10 7.42 -25.56
CA ILE A 324 -12.07 7.60 -26.58
C ILE A 324 -11.62 6.24 -27.14
N ILE A 325 -11.47 5.23 -26.29
CA ILE A 325 -11.15 3.86 -26.72
C ILE A 325 -12.29 3.29 -27.59
N LYS A 326 -13.56 3.45 -27.18
CA LYS A 326 -14.72 3.01 -27.98
C LYS A 326 -14.83 3.72 -29.33
N THR A 327 -14.50 5.00 -29.39
CA THR A 327 -14.49 5.76 -30.66
C THR A 327 -13.32 5.34 -31.55
N GLN A 328 -12.15 5.07 -30.99
CA GLN A 328 -11.02 4.50 -31.75
C GLN A 328 -11.32 3.09 -32.28
N GLU A 329 -11.99 2.23 -31.50
CA GLU A 329 -12.45 0.92 -31.98
C GLU A 329 -13.46 1.05 -33.11
N GLY A 330 -14.37 2.04 -33.03
CA GLY A 330 -15.32 2.35 -34.10
C GLY A 330 -14.61 2.79 -35.39
N LEU A 331 -13.59 3.64 -35.28
CA LEU A 331 -12.77 4.09 -36.41
C LEU A 331 -11.96 2.95 -37.03
N MET A 332 -11.43 2.03 -36.23
CA MET A 332 -10.74 0.83 -36.73
C MET A 332 -11.68 -0.12 -37.47
N LYS A 333 -12.92 -0.29 -36.98
CA LYS A 333 -13.97 -1.04 -37.69
C LYS A 333 -14.38 -0.37 -39.00
N PHE A 334 -14.44 0.96 -39.01
CA PHE A 334 -14.72 1.73 -40.23
C PHE A 334 -13.57 1.57 -41.25
N MET A 335 -12.32 1.74 -40.82
CA MET A 335 -11.15 1.58 -41.71
C MET A 335 -11.05 0.18 -42.29
N THR A 336 -11.31 -0.86 -41.49
CA THR A 336 -11.35 -2.24 -41.99
C THR A 336 -12.51 -2.47 -42.95
N HIS A 337 -13.69 -1.89 -42.69
CA HIS A 337 -14.81 -1.97 -43.62
C HIS A 337 -14.53 -1.21 -44.93
N PHE A 338 -13.91 -0.03 -44.86
CA PHE A 338 -13.54 0.78 -46.01
C PHE A 338 -12.49 0.10 -46.88
N VAL A 339 -11.45 -0.48 -46.27
CA VAL A 339 -10.43 -1.26 -46.96
C VAL A 339 -11.04 -2.49 -47.62
N ASN A 340 -11.97 -3.19 -46.95
CA ASN A 340 -12.65 -4.35 -47.53
C ASN A 340 -13.58 -3.96 -48.70
N THR A 341 -14.26 -2.82 -48.62
CA THR A 341 -15.11 -2.31 -49.70
C THR A 341 -14.29 -1.82 -50.90
N MET A 342 -13.11 -1.24 -50.66
CA MET A 342 -12.16 -0.87 -51.72
C MET A 342 -11.49 -2.09 -52.35
N ASN A 343 -11.20 -3.15 -51.57
CA ASN A 343 -10.66 -4.40 -52.10
C ASN A 343 -11.70 -5.26 -52.86
N ASN A 344 -13.00 -5.11 -52.58
CA ASN A 344 -14.07 -5.79 -53.31
C ASN A 344 -14.54 -5.05 -54.59
N LYS A 345 -13.81 -4.02 -55.03
CA LYS A 345 -14.09 -3.28 -56.28
C LYS A 345 -13.47 -3.91 -57.52
N GLU A 346 -13.48 -5.24 -57.60
CA GLU A 346 -13.45 -5.94 -58.89
C GLU A 346 -14.75 -6.72 -59.06
N SER A 347 -15.55 -6.30 -60.05
CA SER A 347 -16.76 -6.96 -60.58
C SER A 347 -18.11 -6.57 -59.95
N LYS A 348 -18.73 -5.50 -60.47
CA LYS A 348 -19.84 -5.60 -61.45
C LYS A 348 -20.55 -4.25 -61.64
N ASN A 349 -20.95 -4.02 -62.88
CA ASN A 349 -21.74 -2.88 -63.39
C ASN A 349 -23.01 -2.66 -62.57
N ASP A 350 -23.15 -1.46 -61.99
CA ASP A 350 -24.44 -0.76 -61.81
C ASP A 350 -24.17 0.72 -61.51
N ASP A 351 -25.05 1.59 -61.99
CA ASP A 351 -24.85 3.03 -62.19
C ASP A 351 -24.36 3.83 -60.96
N PRO A 352 -23.44 4.81 -61.12
CA PRO A 352 -22.69 5.39 -60.01
C PRO A 352 -23.41 6.53 -59.26
N ILE A 353 -24.55 7.03 -59.73
CA ILE A 353 -25.04 8.37 -59.32
C ILE A 353 -26.19 8.32 -58.30
N THR A 354 -26.91 7.20 -58.18
CA THR A 354 -28.08 7.08 -57.28
C THR A 354 -27.77 6.43 -55.93
N ARG A 355 -26.60 5.80 -55.77
CA ARG A 355 -26.19 5.11 -54.53
C ARG A 355 -25.49 6.05 -53.54
N ASP A 356 -24.68 6.99 -54.05
CA ASP A 356 -23.97 7.99 -53.24
C ASP A 356 -24.91 8.92 -52.47
N LYS A 357 -26.10 9.21 -52.99
CA LYS A 357 -27.05 10.16 -52.36
C LYS A 357 -27.66 9.64 -51.04
N LYS A 358 -27.65 8.31 -50.81
CA LYS A 358 -28.14 7.70 -49.56
C LYS A 358 -27.05 7.63 -48.48
N GLU A 359 -25.80 7.32 -48.85
CA GLU A 359 -24.67 7.27 -47.92
C GLU A 359 -24.22 8.67 -47.46
N PHE A 360 -24.30 9.70 -48.32
CA PHE A 360 -23.98 11.08 -47.94
C PHE A 360 -25.06 11.75 -47.07
N LYS A 361 -26.28 11.18 -46.99
CA LYS A 361 -27.34 11.72 -46.14
C LYS A 361 -27.03 11.54 -44.66
N ASP A 362 -26.41 10.42 -44.30
CA ASP A 362 -25.96 10.16 -42.94
C ASP A 362 -24.80 11.09 -42.56
N PHE A 363 -23.91 11.40 -43.50
CA PHE A 363 -22.81 12.36 -43.31
C PHE A 363 -23.31 13.80 -43.07
N LEU A 364 -24.32 14.26 -43.81
CA LEU A 364 -24.97 15.56 -43.58
C LEU A 364 -25.71 15.61 -42.23
N SER A 365 -26.25 14.48 -41.77
CA SER A 365 -26.91 14.39 -40.46
C SER A 365 -25.92 14.46 -39.28
N ILE A 366 -24.67 14.03 -39.48
CA ILE A 366 -23.60 14.13 -38.47
C ILE A 366 -23.19 15.58 -38.27
N ASN A 367 -23.13 16.38 -39.33
CA ASN A 367 -22.78 17.80 -39.22
C ASN A 367 -23.88 18.58 -38.47
N ASN A 368 -25.16 18.31 -38.78
CA ASN A 368 -26.28 18.86 -38.01
C ASN A 368 -26.26 18.39 -36.54
N LYS A 369 -25.87 17.14 -36.27
CA LYS A 369 -25.71 16.64 -34.88
C LYS A 369 -24.58 17.35 -34.13
N LEU A 370 -23.48 17.70 -34.80
CA LEU A 370 -22.39 18.46 -34.20
C LEU A 370 -22.83 19.88 -33.82
N GLU A 371 -23.62 20.53 -34.67
CA GLU A 371 -24.19 21.85 -34.39
C GLU A 371 -25.13 21.79 -33.18
N THR A 372 -25.99 20.77 -33.10
CA THR A 372 -26.86 20.55 -31.93
C THR A 372 -26.08 20.24 -30.65
N LEU A 373 -24.94 19.55 -30.74
CA LEU A 373 -24.09 19.25 -29.58
C LEU A 373 -23.30 20.47 -29.11
N LEU A 374 -22.89 21.35 -30.03
CA LEU A 374 -22.27 22.64 -29.70
C LEU A 374 -23.28 23.56 -29.01
N GLU A 375 -24.51 23.63 -29.52
CA GLU A 375 -25.61 24.37 -28.86
C GLU A 375 -25.95 23.79 -27.48
N GLU A 376 -25.97 22.45 -27.33
CA GLU A 376 -26.15 21.82 -26.02
C GLU A 376 -24.99 22.12 -25.06
N GLN A 377 -23.74 22.13 -25.54
CA GLN A 377 -22.60 22.51 -24.70
C GLN A 377 -22.64 23.98 -24.29
N GLU A 378 -23.04 24.89 -25.18
CA GLU A 378 -23.23 26.30 -24.84
C GLU A 378 -24.37 26.48 -23.82
N ARG A 379 -25.50 25.78 -23.98
CA ARG A 379 -26.57 25.74 -22.98
C ARG A 379 -26.12 25.21 -21.63
N ILE A 380 -25.32 24.14 -21.58
CA ILE A 380 -24.76 23.60 -20.33
C ILE A 380 -23.81 24.62 -19.69
N ARG A 381 -23.02 25.35 -20.49
CA ARG A 381 -22.11 26.39 -20.00
C ARG A 381 -22.87 27.61 -19.45
N GLU A 382 -23.97 28.00 -20.08
CA GLU A 382 -24.85 29.06 -19.59
C GLU A 382 -25.62 28.64 -18.33
N ASN A 383 -26.13 27.41 -18.28
CA ASN A 383 -26.78 26.87 -17.09
C ASN A 383 -25.80 26.77 -15.91
N ASN A 384 -24.55 26.36 -16.14
CA ASN A 384 -23.51 26.35 -15.10
C ASN A 384 -23.08 27.75 -14.66
N LYS A 385 -23.07 28.75 -15.57
CA LYS A 385 -22.86 30.16 -15.18
C LYS A 385 -24.01 30.69 -14.31
N LYS A 386 -25.26 30.30 -14.58
CA LYS A 386 -26.41 30.62 -13.73
C LYS A 386 -26.37 29.87 -12.39
N PHE A 387 -25.82 28.65 -12.37
CA PHE A 387 -25.61 27.86 -11.15
C PHE A 387 -24.54 28.45 -10.22
N GLY A 388 -23.52 29.13 -10.77
CA GLY A 388 -22.47 29.82 -9.99
C GLY A 388 -22.93 31.07 -9.23
N GLN A 389 -24.17 31.53 -9.41
CA GLN A 389 -24.72 32.72 -8.73
C GLN A 389 -25.84 32.41 -7.71
N ILE A 390 -26.22 31.14 -7.55
CA ILE A 390 -27.23 30.69 -6.58
C ILE A 390 -26.55 29.79 -5.54
N GLY A 391 -25.62 30.37 -4.79
CA GLY A 391 -24.93 29.73 -3.67
C GLY A 391 -25.56 30.11 -2.33
N SER A 392 -26.85 29.83 -2.14
CA SER A 392 -27.51 29.83 -0.83
C SER A 392 -28.93 29.27 -0.93
N ASN A 393 -29.06 27.94 -0.98
CA ASN A 393 -30.05 27.15 -0.22
C ASN A 393 -30.04 25.69 -0.69
N ASP A 394 -29.96 24.80 0.30
CA ASP A 394 -29.84 23.36 0.19
C ASP A 394 -30.90 22.70 -0.69
N THR A 395 -30.46 21.95 -1.71
CA THR A 395 -31.30 20.98 -2.45
C THR A 395 -30.82 19.53 -2.31
N HIS A 396 -29.68 19.29 -1.65
CA HIS A 396 -29.17 17.93 -1.42
C HIS A 396 -29.80 17.24 -0.20
N VAL A 397 -30.47 17.99 0.68
CA VAL A 397 -31.10 17.41 1.88
C VAL A 397 -32.48 16.79 1.54
N ASP A 398 -33.20 17.36 0.58
CA ASP A 398 -34.56 16.89 0.23
C ASP A 398 -34.57 15.57 -0.54
N ASP A 399 -33.59 15.32 -1.42
CA ASP A 399 -33.49 14.04 -2.15
C ASP A 399 -33.08 12.86 -1.25
N VAL A 400 -32.22 13.12 -0.27
CA VAL A 400 -31.83 12.11 0.73
C VAL A 400 -33.00 11.78 1.65
N ILE A 401 -33.76 12.79 2.08
CA ILE A 401 -34.95 12.60 2.93
C ILE A 401 -36.09 11.92 2.15
N SER A 402 -36.27 12.24 0.86
CA SER A 402 -37.28 11.62 0.00
C SER A 402 -37.02 10.11 -0.18
N ASN A 403 -35.77 9.74 -0.49
CA ASN A 403 -35.40 8.33 -0.64
C ASN A 403 -35.43 7.57 0.68
N LEU A 404 -35.09 8.21 1.81
CA LEU A 404 -35.18 7.60 3.13
C LEU A 404 -36.64 7.32 3.55
N LYS A 405 -37.57 8.24 3.23
CA LYS A 405 -39.01 8.07 3.52
C LYS A 405 -39.61 6.88 2.77
N MET A 406 -39.16 6.59 1.55
CA MET A 406 -39.65 5.46 0.75
C MET A 406 -39.35 4.10 1.42
N ILE A 407 -38.25 3.99 2.17
CA ILE A 407 -37.83 2.77 2.87
C ILE A 407 -38.47 2.67 4.27
N LEU A 408 -38.69 3.81 4.95
CA LEU A 408 -39.13 3.83 6.35
C LEU A 408 -40.62 3.51 6.53
N ILE A 409 -41.46 3.83 5.53
CA ILE A 409 -42.90 3.56 5.52
C ILE A 409 -43.23 2.05 5.59
N PRO A 410 -42.67 1.17 4.73
CA PRO A 410 -42.96 -0.26 4.81
C PRO A 410 -42.42 -0.90 6.10
N VAL A 411 -41.27 -0.44 6.62
CA VAL A 411 -40.72 -0.91 7.90
C VAL A 411 -41.64 -0.53 9.07
N GLY A 412 -42.16 0.69 9.10
CA GLY A 412 -43.15 1.13 10.09
C GLY A 412 -44.43 0.30 10.04
N PHE A 413 -44.90 -0.06 8.84
CA PHE A 413 -46.11 -0.88 8.68
C PHE A 413 -45.93 -2.30 9.24
N ILE A 414 -44.77 -2.92 8.99
CA ILE A 414 -44.42 -4.24 9.55
C ILE A 414 -44.37 -4.19 11.08
N LEU A 415 -43.82 -3.11 11.64
CA LEU A 415 -43.70 -2.92 13.09
C LEU A 415 -45.07 -2.77 13.76
N CYS A 416 -46.00 -2.05 13.13
CA CYS A 416 -47.40 -1.94 13.59
C CYS A 416 -48.13 -3.29 13.57
N ILE A 417 -47.92 -4.11 12.53
CA ILE A 417 -48.49 -5.46 12.44
C ILE A 417 -47.95 -6.36 13.56
N MET A 418 -46.64 -6.30 13.82
CA MET A 418 -46.01 -7.07 14.91
C MET A 418 -46.55 -6.66 16.29
N ILE A 419 -46.75 -5.37 16.53
CA ILE A 419 -47.36 -4.86 17.77
C ILE A 419 -48.81 -5.34 17.89
N TYR A 420 -49.58 -5.32 16.80
CA TYR A 420 -50.96 -5.80 16.82
C TYR A 420 -51.06 -7.30 17.17
N PHE A 421 -50.21 -8.14 16.57
CA PHE A 421 -50.19 -9.57 16.86
C PHE A 421 -49.71 -9.89 18.28
N THR A 422 -48.72 -9.17 18.79
CA THR A 422 -48.26 -9.35 20.18
C THR A 422 -49.33 -8.92 21.19
N PHE A 423 -50.08 -7.85 20.92
CA PHE A 423 -51.18 -7.44 21.79
C PHE A 423 -52.38 -8.39 21.73
N SER A 424 -52.73 -8.87 20.54
CA SER A 424 -53.82 -9.84 20.35
C SER A 424 -53.52 -11.18 21.05
N THR A 425 -52.30 -11.70 20.91
CA THR A 425 -51.88 -12.93 21.59
C THR A 425 -51.87 -12.78 23.11
N GLN A 426 -51.44 -11.62 23.64
CA GLN A 426 -51.53 -11.33 25.08
C GLN A 426 -52.99 -11.28 25.58
N GLN A 427 -53.93 -10.76 24.79
CA GLN A 427 -55.35 -10.80 25.16
C GLN A 427 -55.91 -12.23 25.15
N TYR A 428 -55.50 -13.06 24.19
CA TYR A 428 -55.93 -14.46 24.13
C TYR A 428 -55.44 -15.25 25.35
N ILE A 429 -54.18 -15.04 25.76
CA ILE A 429 -53.60 -15.65 26.97
C ILE A 429 -54.31 -15.15 28.24
N LYS A 430 -54.69 -13.86 28.31
CA LYS A 430 -55.46 -13.34 29.46
C LYS A 430 -56.86 -13.96 29.53
N LYS A 431 -57.56 -14.17 28.41
CA LYS A 431 -58.89 -14.78 28.40
C LYS A 431 -58.86 -16.26 28.80
N GLN A 432 -57.81 -17.01 28.46
CA GLN A 432 -57.66 -18.41 28.90
C GLN A 432 -57.31 -18.58 30.38
N LYS A 433 -56.89 -17.53 31.10
CA LYS A 433 -56.66 -17.58 32.56
C LYS A 433 -57.93 -17.40 33.40
N TYR A 434 -59.07 -17.09 32.79
CA TYR A 434 -60.36 -16.88 33.46
C TYR A 434 -61.43 -17.91 33.07
N LEU A 435 -61.06 -18.93 32.28
CA LEU A 435 -61.75 -20.23 32.21
C LEU A 435 -60.94 -21.22 33.06
#